data_AF-A0A1V6CN91-F1
#
_entry.id   AF-A0A1V6CN91-F1
#
_cell.length_a   1.000
_cell.length_b   1.000
_cell.length_c   1.000
_cell.angle_alpha   90.00
_cell.angle_beta   90.00
_cell.angle_gamma   90.00
#
_symmetry.space_group_name_H-M   'P 1'
#
loop_
_entity.id
_entity.type
_entity.pdbx_description
1 polymer ?
#
loop_
_entity_poly.entity_id
_entity_poly.type
_entity_poly.pdbx_seq_one_letter_code
_entity_poly.pdbx_strand_id
1 'polypeptide(L)' 'MYNPGYRGNPVSLTLPVRPEAFEFDTFPPFFDGLLPEGYQVEGLLKFSKIDRNDLFSQLMAVGEDMVGNTTAKEVLL' A
#
# COMPACT_ATOMS: atom_id res chain seq x y z
N MET A 1 2.30 -6.94 -10.32
CA MET A 1 2.46 -8.40 -10.54
C MET A 1 3.03 -9.04 -9.30
N TYR A 2 2.89 -10.36 -9.14
CA TYR A 2 3.65 -11.12 -8.13
C TYR A 2 5.02 -11.51 -8.67
N ASN A 3 6.01 -11.68 -7.78
CA ASN A 3 7.34 -12.13 -8.19
C ASN A 3 7.28 -13.53 -8.84
N PRO A 4 8.08 -13.79 -9.89
CA PRO A 4 8.16 -15.11 -10.50
C PRO A 4 8.48 -16.19 -9.47
N GLY A 5 7.69 -17.28 -9.47
CA GLY A 5 7.86 -18.39 -8.53
C GLY A 5 7.26 -18.15 -7.13
N TYR A 6 6.55 -17.04 -6.90
CA TYR A 6 5.82 -16.83 -5.65
C TYR A 6 4.86 -17.97 -5.35
N ARG A 7 5.01 -18.58 -4.17
CA ARG A 7 4.18 -19.68 -3.66
C ARG A 7 3.69 -19.32 -2.27
N GLY A 8 2.52 -18.71 -2.21
CA GLY A 8 1.90 -18.26 -0.97
C GLY A 8 0.46 -17.82 -1.21
N ASN A 9 -0.20 -17.40 -0.13
CA ASN A 9 -1.53 -16.82 -0.22
C ASN A 9 -1.46 -15.46 -0.94
N PRO A 10 -2.49 -15.07 -1.70
CA PRO A 10 -2.56 -13.73 -2.25
C PRO A 10 -2.58 -12.69 -1.12
N VAL A 11 -2.11 -11.49 -1.42
CA VAL A 11 -2.10 -10.38 -0.45
C VAL A 11 -3.52 -9.90 -0.15
N SER A 12 -4.43 -10.07 -1.12
CA SER A 12 -5.86 -9.78 -1.04
C SER A 12 -6.63 -10.73 -1.93
N LEU A 13 -7.89 -11.03 -1.60
CA LEU A 13 -8.79 -11.75 -2.50
C LEU A 13 -9.02 -11.01 -3.83
N THR A 14 -8.84 -9.69 -3.85
CA THR A 14 -8.93 -8.84 -5.06
C THR A 14 -7.62 -8.73 -5.83
N LEU A 15 -6.53 -9.29 -5.30
CA LEU A 15 -5.19 -9.32 -5.91
C LEU A 15 -4.71 -10.78 -6.00
N PRO A 16 -5.32 -11.62 -6.86
CA PRO A 16 -4.96 -13.05 -6.96
C PRO A 16 -3.51 -13.24 -7.46
N VAL A 17 -2.85 -14.31 -7.03
CA VAL A 17 -1.49 -14.62 -7.48
C VAL A 17 -1.47 -14.84 -9.00
N ARG A 18 -0.87 -13.91 -9.73
CA ARG A 18 -0.74 -13.94 -11.19
C ARG A 18 0.55 -13.26 -11.67
N PRO A 19 1.12 -13.68 -12.81
CA PRO A 19 2.34 -13.10 -13.36
C PRO A 19 2.10 -11.73 -14.02
N GLU A 20 0.88 -11.40 -14.41
CA GLU A 20 0.57 -10.12 -15.08
C GLU A 20 0.56 -8.94 -14.09
N ALA A 21 0.85 -7.75 -14.60
CA ALA A 21 0.69 -6.52 -13.84
C ALA A 21 -0.77 -6.31 -13.41
N PHE A 22 -0.96 -5.59 -12.31
CA PHE A 22 -2.27 -5.08 -11.96
C PHE A 22 -2.32 -3.62 -12.38
N GLU A 23 -3.39 -3.27 -13.08
CA GLU A 23 -3.64 -1.92 -13.56
C GLU A 23 -4.93 -1.43 -12.92
N PHE A 24 -4.91 -0.18 -12.47
CA PHE A 24 -6.03 0.47 -11.82
C PHE A 24 -6.08 1.92 -12.29
N ASP A 25 -7.27 2.41 -12.60
CA ASP A 25 -7.49 3.82 -12.95
C ASP A 25 -7.51 4.74 -11.71
N THR A 26 -7.65 4.14 -10.53
CA THR A 26 -7.69 4.82 -9.23
C THR A 26 -6.79 4.09 -8.23
N PHE A 27 -6.54 4.74 -7.08
CA PHE A 27 -5.78 4.09 -6.01
C PHE A 27 -6.48 2.77 -5.59
N PRO A 28 -5.76 1.63 -5.51
CA PRO A 28 -6.43 0.34 -5.38
C PRO A 28 -7.07 0.16 -3.99
N PRO A 29 -8.34 -0.29 -3.90
CA PRO A 29 -9.07 -0.33 -2.62
C PRO A 29 -8.39 -1.15 -1.52
N PHE A 30 -7.61 -2.18 -1.87
CA PHE A 30 -6.85 -2.95 -0.90
C PHE A 30 -5.82 -2.09 -0.15
N PHE A 31 -5.08 -1.23 -0.86
CA PHE A 31 -4.07 -0.37 -0.25
C PHE A 31 -4.68 0.82 0.48
N ASP A 32 -5.83 1.32 0.01
CA ASP A 32 -6.60 2.35 0.69
C ASP A 32 -6.99 1.92 2.11
N GLY A 33 -7.46 0.66 2.25
CA GLY A 33 -7.77 0.07 3.56
C GLY A 33 -6.57 -0.19 4.48
N LEU A 34 -5.34 0.08 4.03
CA LEU A 34 -4.13 0.01 4.88
C LEU A 34 -3.71 1.39 5.41
N LEU A 35 -4.31 2.47 4.91
CA LEU A 35 -3.96 3.82 5.33
C LEU A 35 -4.51 4.10 6.74
N PRO A 36 -3.78 4.86 7.58
CA PRO A 36 -4.26 5.28 8.88
C PRO A 36 -5.47 6.20 8.74
N GLU A 37 -6.34 6.19 9.75
CA GLU A 37 -7.56 7.00 9.79
C GLU A 37 -7.57 7.97 10.98
N GLY A 38 -8.50 8.92 10.95
CA GLY A 38 -8.76 9.84 12.06
C GLY A 38 -7.56 10.73 12.43
N TYR A 39 -7.24 10.82 13.73
CA TYR A 39 -6.19 11.72 14.21
C TYR A 39 -4.76 11.28 13.80
N GLN A 40 -4.54 9.98 13.59
CA GLN A 40 -3.20 9.46 13.27
C GLN A 40 -2.74 9.95 11.89
N VAL A 41 -3.64 9.93 10.89
CA VAL A 41 -3.30 10.41 9.55
C VAL A 41 -3.00 11.91 9.51
N GLU A 42 -3.67 12.73 10.33
CA GLU A 42 -3.38 14.16 10.39
C GLU A 42 -1.97 14.46 10.88
N GLY A 43 -1.50 13.69 11.87
CA GLY A 43 -0.13 13.76 12.36
C GLY A 43 0.87 13.40 11.26
N LEU A 44 0.67 12.23 10.65
CA LEU A 44 1.53 11.73 9.56
C LEU A 44 1.65 12.76 8.43
N LEU A 45 0.52 13.28 7.93
CA LEU A 45 0.49 14.25 6.84
C LEU A 45 1.25 15.54 7.19
N LYS A 46 1.08 16.05 8.41
CA LYS A 46 1.75 17.27 8.87
C LYS A 46 3.26 17.08 9.03
N PHE A 47 3.68 16.00 9.69
CA PHE A 47 5.11 15.74 9.95
C PHE A 47 5.86 15.40 8.67
N SER A 48 5.26 14.60 7.80
CA SER A 48 5.88 14.16 6.55
C SER A 48 5.66 15.13 5.39
N LYS A 49 4.87 16.20 5.59
CA LYS A 49 4.52 17.21 4.57
C LYS A 49 3.90 16.60 3.30
N ILE A 50 3.03 15.61 3.49
CA ILE A 50 2.35 14.88 2.41
C ILE A 50 0.97 15.51 2.17
N ASP A 51 0.57 15.60 0.90
CA ASP A 51 -0.79 16.02 0.54
C ASP A 51 -1.80 14.94 0.93
N ARG A 52 -2.95 15.34 1.48
CA ARG A 52 -4.01 14.41 1.90
C ARG A 52 -4.54 13.54 0.76
N ASN A 53 -4.46 14.00 -0.48
CA ASN A 53 -4.91 13.26 -1.66
C ASN A 53 -3.78 12.43 -2.29
N ASP A 54 -2.54 12.58 -1.84
CA ASP A 54 -1.43 11.73 -2.25
C ASP A 54 -1.39 10.44 -1.40
N LEU A 55 -2.30 9.53 -1.75
CA LEU A 55 -2.49 8.26 -1.04
C LEU A 55 -1.27 7.33 -1.17
N PHE A 56 -0.53 7.42 -2.27
CA PHE A 56 0.66 6.61 -2.47
C PHE A 56 1.80 7.08 -1.56
N SER A 57 2.05 8.39 -1.46
CA SER A 57 3.02 8.92 -0.51
C SER A 57 2.63 8.62 0.94
N GLN A 58 1.34 8.65 1.28
CA GLN A 58 0.85 8.23 2.60
C GLN A 58 1.17 6.76 2.87
N LEU A 59 0.87 5.86 1.92
CA LEU A 59 1.18 4.43 2.04
C LEU A 59 2.69 4.21 2.28
N MET A 60 3.54 4.92 1.52
CA MET A 60 4.99 4.83 1.67
C MET A 60 5.50 5.38 3.00
N ALA A 61 4.86 6.42 3.53
CA ALA A 61 5.22 7.00 4.82
C ALA A 61 4.85 6.11 6.02
N VAL A 62 3.81 5.27 5.88
CA VAL A 62 3.44 4.26 6.88
C VAL A 62 4.35 3.03 6.77
N GLY A 63 4.63 2.58 5.54
CA GLY A 63 5.70 1.64 5.23
C GLY A 63 5.65 0.30 6.00
N GLU A 64 6.47 0.19 7.05
CA GLU A 64 6.58 -1.02 7.88
C GLU A 64 5.53 -1.11 9.00
N ASP A 65 4.86 -0.01 9.34
CA ASP A 65 3.90 0.08 10.44
C ASP A 65 2.45 0.12 9.94
N MET A 66 2.15 -0.74 8.96
CA MET A 66 0.80 -0.88 8.40
C MET A 66 -0.07 -1.81 9.25
N VAL A 67 -1.37 -1.58 9.21
CA VAL A 67 -2.34 -2.50 9.80
C VAL A 67 -2.31 -3.85 9.06
N GLY A 68 -2.19 -4.95 9.81
CA GLY A 68 -2.24 -6.32 9.27
C GLY A 68 -0.87 -6.98 9.13
N ASN A 69 -0.71 -7.81 8.09
CA ASN A 69 0.49 -8.64 7.87
C ASN A 69 1.28 -8.24 6.61
N THR A 70 1.12 -7.00 6.15
CA THR A 70 1.75 -6.49 4.93
C THR A 70 2.66 -5.31 5.29
N THR A 71 3.76 -5.16 4.55
CA THR A 71 4.63 -3.97 4.60
C THR A 71 4.85 -3.47 3.18
N ALA A 72 5.02 -2.17 3.00
CA ALA A 72 5.45 -1.59 1.73
C ALA A 72 6.81 -0.92 1.89
N LYS A 73 7.68 -1.14 0.90
CA LYS A 73 9.03 -0.58 0.85
C LYS A 73 9.33 -0.15 -0.56
N GLU A 74 10.15 0.88 -0.67
CA GLU A 74 10.73 1.26 -1.93
C GLU A 74 11.65 0.14 -2.40
N VAL A 75 11.48 -0.28 -3.65
CA VAL A 75 12.34 -1.27 -4.28
C VAL A 75 13.30 -0.52 -5.18
N LEU A 76 14.58 -0.49 -4.80
CA LEU A 76 15.65 -0.05 -5.68
C LEU A 76 15.89 -1.16 -6.72
N LEU A 77 15.66 -0.84 -7.99
CA LEU A 77 15.92 -1.73 -9.13
C LEU A 77 17.38 -1.69 -9.55
#